data_AF-A0A956L6D5-F1
#
_entry.id   AF-A0A956L6D5-F1
#
_cell.length_a   1.000
_cell.length_b   1.000
_cell.length_c   1.000
_cell.angle_alpha   90.00
_cell.angle_beta   90.00
_cell.angle_gamma   90.00
#
_symmetry.space_group_name_H-M   'P 1'
#
loop_
_entity.id
_entity.type
_entity.pdbx_description
1 polymer ?
#
loop_
_entity_poly.entity_id
_entity_poly.type
_entity_poly.pdbx_seq_one_letter_code
_entity_poly.pdbx_strand_id
1 'polypeptide(L)'
;MDPERNSGGEPSQSGDDTAAVGVVVTPATSSPVAAETPARSVSEASSSTKRTTKSRRTRPKAGSHPNNVRKLRQSAMMSKAELARRAGVSPLTIDRVEAGCPCRMDTKRKILEALGLSPSAAKDVFPDLEVP
;
A
#
# COMPACT_ATOMS: atom_id res chain seq x y z
N MET A 1 14.03 49.50 -57.00
CA MET A 1 12.68 49.93 -56.55
C MET A 1 12.27 48.99 -55.43
N ASP A 2 12.60 49.36 -54.21
CA ASP A 2 12.12 48.71 -52.99
C ASP A 2 10.82 49.39 -52.55
N PRO A 3 9.68 48.67 -52.48
CA PRO A 3 8.51 49.18 -51.79
C PRO A 3 8.61 48.91 -50.29
N GLU A 4 8.76 50.02 -49.58
CA GLU A 4 8.56 50.26 -48.16
C GLU A 4 7.41 49.49 -47.47
N ARG A 5 7.67 49.20 -46.18
CA ARG A 5 6.72 49.20 -45.04
C ARG A 5 5.60 48.16 -45.02
N ASN A 6 5.89 47.03 -44.37
CA ASN A 6 4.88 46.34 -43.57
C ASN A 6 4.88 46.93 -42.16
N SER A 7 3.99 47.90 -41.94
CA SER A 7 3.63 48.43 -40.63
C SER A 7 2.48 47.60 -40.06
N GLY A 8 2.70 46.91 -38.95
CA GLY A 8 1.68 46.17 -38.22
C GLY A 8 2.09 46.03 -36.77
N GLY A 9 1.83 47.07 -35.98
CA GLY A 9 2.07 47.07 -34.54
C GLY A 9 1.13 46.08 -33.83
N GLU A 10 1.66 45.45 -32.78
CA GLU A 10 0.88 44.65 -31.85
C GLU A 10 -0.17 45.52 -31.12
N PRO A 11 -1.45 45.14 -31.12
CA PRO A 11 -2.41 45.71 -30.21
C PRO A 11 -2.24 45.09 -28.81
N SER A 12 -1.76 45.91 -27.89
CA SER A 12 -1.92 45.71 -26.44
C SER A 12 -3.40 45.83 -26.06
N GLN A 13 -3.95 44.82 -25.37
CA GLN A 13 -5.23 44.88 -24.65
C GLN A 13 -5.00 44.21 -23.28
N SER A 14 -4.90 45.00 -22.21
CA SER A 14 -5.93 45.16 -21.14
C SER A 14 -6.37 43.80 -20.56
N GLY A 15 -6.12 43.43 -19.30
CA GLY A 15 -6.19 44.23 -18.08
C GLY A 15 -7.52 43.91 -17.41
N ASP A 16 -7.59 42.79 -16.69
CA ASP A 16 -8.73 42.45 -15.83
C ASP A 16 -8.28 42.13 -14.41
N ASP A 17 -8.92 42.89 -13.53
CA ASP A 17 -8.91 42.97 -12.09
C ASP A 17 -8.92 41.65 -11.28
N THR A 18 -8.04 41.64 -10.29
CA THR A 18 -8.41 41.63 -8.86
C THR A 18 -9.42 40.58 -8.38
N ALA A 19 -8.93 39.51 -7.73
CA ALA A 19 -9.55 38.97 -6.52
C ALA A 19 -8.57 38.10 -5.73
N ALA A 20 -7.87 38.74 -4.78
CA ALA A 20 -7.24 38.06 -3.66
C ALA A 20 -8.34 37.53 -2.71
N VAL A 21 -8.27 36.23 -2.38
CA VAL A 21 -8.92 35.70 -1.16
C VAL A 21 -7.84 35.06 -0.29
N GLY A 22 -7.21 35.91 0.51
CA GLY A 22 -6.56 35.51 1.75
C GLY A 22 -7.49 35.87 2.91
N VAL A 23 -7.65 34.96 3.87
CA VAL A 23 -8.21 35.11 5.24
C VAL A 23 -8.46 33.67 5.70
N VAL A 24 -8.00 33.16 6.84
CA VAL A 24 -7.33 33.71 8.02
C VAL A 24 -6.68 32.55 8.77
N VAL A 25 -5.48 32.80 9.28
CA VAL A 25 -4.95 32.15 10.48
C VAL A 25 -5.84 32.51 11.67
N THR A 26 -6.23 31.52 12.47
CA THR A 26 -6.63 31.75 13.87
C THR A 26 -5.67 30.99 14.79
N PRO A 27 -5.01 31.69 15.75
CA PRO A 27 -4.10 31.09 16.71
C PRO A 27 -4.83 30.58 17.98
N ALA A 28 -4.11 29.75 18.72
CA ALA A 28 -4.52 29.07 19.94
C ALA A 28 -4.99 30.00 21.08
N THR A 29 -5.87 29.48 21.95
CA THR A 29 -6.03 29.93 23.35
C THR A 29 -6.55 28.78 24.21
N SER A 30 -6.08 28.79 25.45
CA SER A 30 -5.90 27.71 26.42
C SER A 30 -7.02 27.53 27.46
N SER A 31 -7.25 26.27 27.85
CA SER A 31 -7.46 25.77 29.24
C SER A 31 -8.74 26.21 30.02
N PRO A 32 -9.01 25.69 31.25
CA PRO A 32 -9.35 24.29 31.62
C PRO A 32 -10.56 24.21 32.59
N VAL A 33 -11.32 23.09 32.64
CA VAL A 33 -12.19 22.75 33.80
C VAL A 33 -12.49 21.24 33.76
N ALA A 34 -11.79 20.42 34.57
CA ALA A 34 -12.19 19.98 35.91
C ALA A 34 -13.53 19.19 35.94
N ALA A 35 -13.43 17.87 36.02
CA ALA A 35 -14.19 17.06 36.96
C ALA A 35 -13.57 15.65 37.06
N GLU A 36 -13.38 15.25 38.29
CA GLU A 36 -12.59 14.14 38.80
C GLU A 36 -13.48 12.91 39.08
N THR A 37 -12.89 11.71 38.95
CA THR A 37 -13.09 10.45 39.76
C THR A 37 -14.50 9.79 39.85
N PRO A 38 -14.64 8.56 40.41
CA PRO A 38 -13.91 7.29 40.20
C PRO A 38 -14.82 6.02 40.06
N ALA A 39 -14.20 4.91 39.66
CA ALA A 39 -14.45 3.50 40.05
C ALA A 39 -15.85 2.83 39.98
N ARG A 40 -15.87 1.63 39.35
CA ARG A 40 -16.54 0.34 39.73
C ARG A 40 -16.93 -0.42 38.46
N SER A 41 -16.20 -1.45 38.03
CA SER A 41 -16.19 -2.85 38.51
C SER A 41 -17.58 -3.50 38.52
N VAL A 42 -17.83 -4.41 37.57
CA VAL A 42 -18.71 -5.61 37.49
C VAL A 42 -18.98 -5.88 36.00
N SER A 43 -18.85 -7.05 35.36
CA SER A 43 -18.67 -8.46 35.72
C SER A 43 -17.95 -9.14 34.53
N GLU A 44 -16.88 -9.92 34.69
CA GLU A 44 -16.89 -11.36 34.97
C GLU A 44 -18.05 -12.17 34.36
N ALA A 45 -17.72 -12.93 33.31
CA ALA A 45 -18.07 -14.34 33.07
C ALA A 45 -17.56 -14.69 31.66
N SER A 46 -16.48 -15.46 31.48
CA SER A 46 -16.48 -16.93 31.55
C SER A 46 -17.71 -17.48 30.79
N SER A 47 -17.60 -18.11 29.62
CA SER A 47 -16.90 -19.37 29.51
C SER A 47 -17.15 -19.97 28.11
N SER A 48 -16.09 -20.62 27.61
CA SER A 48 -16.14 -21.97 27.03
C SER A 48 -16.72 -22.22 25.64
N THR A 49 -16.09 -23.23 25.04
CA THR A 49 -16.53 -24.08 23.91
C THR A 49 -16.25 -23.49 22.52
N LYS A 50 -15.35 -24.03 21.68
CA LYS A 50 -14.84 -25.39 21.54
C LYS A 50 -13.39 -25.38 21.04
N ARG A 51 -12.51 -26.11 21.75
CA ARG A 51 -11.44 -26.89 21.11
C ARG A 51 -12.12 -27.85 20.15
N THR A 52 -12.35 -27.42 18.91
CA THR A 52 -12.59 -28.38 17.83
C THR A 52 -11.27 -29.06 17.56
N THR A 53 -11.20 -30.35 17.86
CA THR A 53 -10.24 -31.30 17.30
C THR A 53 -10.42 -31.34 15.78
N LYS A 54 -10.00 -30.27 15.10
CA LYS A 54 -9.95 -30.26 13.65
C LYS A 54 -8.75 -31.10 13.28
N SER A 55 -9.04 -32.36 12.97
CA SER A 55 -8.25 -33.30 12.16
C SER A 55 -6.96 -32.66 11.67
N ARG A 56 -5.80 -33.19 12.11
CA ARG A 56 -4.47 -32.90 11.53
C ARG A 56 -4.60 -33.13 10.02
N ARG A 57 -5.10 -32.13 9.30
CA ARG A 57 -5.05 -32.09 7.84
C ARG A 57 -3.56 -32.12 7.57
N THR A 58 -3.13 -33.24 7.00
CA THR A 58 -1.78 -33.44 6.50
C THR A 58 -1.37 -32.15 5.81
N ARG A 59 -0.36 -31.46 6.37
CA ARG A 59 0.10 -30.18 5.83
C ARG A 59 0.41 -30.43 4.37
N PRO A 60 -0.26 -29.76 3.42
CA PRO A 60 0.07 -29.94 2.02
C PRO A 60 1.55 -29.60 1.86
N LYS A 61 2.26 -30.49 1.19
CA LYS A 61 3.67 -30.36 0.82
C LYS A 61 3.86 -28.94 0.27
N ALA A 62 4.82 -28.19 0.83
CA ALA A 62 5.18 -26.86 0.36
C ALA A 62 5.30 -26.91 -1.17
N GLY A 63 4.65 -25.95 -1.84
CA GLY A 63 4.53 -25.97 -3.29
C GLY A 63 5.91 -25.97 -3.96
N SER A 64 6.01 -26.69 -5.07
CA SER A 64 7.26 -27.01 -5.76
C SER A 64 7.77 -25.88 -6.67
N HIS A 65 7.29 -24.65 -6.53
CA HIS A 65 7.71 -23.54 -7.39
C HIS A 65 8.80 -22.72 -6.71
N PRO A 66 10.02 -22.69 -7.27
CA PRO A 66 11.10 -21.87 -6.73
C PRO A 66 10.69 -20.39 -6.76
N ASN A 67 10.89 -19.69 -5.64
CA ASN A 67 10.62 -18.26 -5.53
C ASN A 67 11.67 -17.57 -4.67
N ASN A 68 11.94 -16.30 -4.97
CA ASN A 68 12.85 -15.45 -4.20
C ASN A 68 12.11 -14.44 -3.31
N VAL A 69 10.78 -14.50 -3.24
CA VAL A 69 9.92 -13.55 -2.51
C VAL A 69 10.34 -13.43 -1.05
N ARG A 70 10.61 -14.56 -0.37
CA ARG A 70 11.04 -14.55 1.03
C ARG A 70 12.37 -13.82 1.22
N LYS A 71 13.33 -14.04 0.33
CA LYS A 71 14.65 -13.39 0.38
C LYS A 71 14.52 -11.88 0.15
N LEU A 72 13.81 -11.49 -0.90
CA LEU A 72 13.60 -10.08 -1.25
C LEU A 72 12.84 -9.33 -0.15
N ARG A 73 11.82 -9.97 0.45
CA ARG A 73 11.10 -9.41 1.60
C ARG A 73 12.05 -9.15 2.79
N GLN A 74 12.92 -10.11 3.09
CA GLN A 74 13.88 -9.99 4.20
C GLN A 74 14.94 -8.91 3.90
N SER A 75 15.45 -8.85 2.67
CA SER A 75 16.38 -7.80 2.23
C SER A 75 15.76 -6.40 2.32
N ALA A 76 14.45 -6.28 2.04
CA ALA A 76 13.69 -5.04 2.21
C ALA A 76 13.25 -4.77 3.66
N MET A 77 13.66 -5.60 4.64
CA MET A 77 13.28 -5.51 6.05
C MET A 77 11.75 -5.47 6.31
N MET A 78 10.94 -6.05 5.42
CA MET A 78 9.48 -6.07 5.58
C MET A 78 9.02 -7.32 6.32
N SER A 79 8.01 -7.18 7.20
CA SER A 79 7.29 -8.35 7.72
C SER A 79 6.34 -8.95 6.67
N LYS A 80 5.90 -10.20 6.84
CA LYS A 80 4.93 -10.83 5.92
C LYS A 80 3.61 -10.05 5.85
N ALA A 81 3.14 -9.59 7.00
CA ALA A 81 1.93 -8.78 7.11
C ALA A 81 2.11 -7.42 6.42
N GLU A 82 3.30 -6.83 6.50
CA GLU A 82 3.58 -5.56 5.83
C GLU A 82 3.60 -5.70 4.32
N LEU A 83 4.29 -6.72 3.79
CA LEU A 83 4.27 -7.02 2.36
C LEU A 83 2.84 -7.25 1.86
N ALA A 84 2.04 -7.98 2.64
CA ALA A 84 0.63 -8.25 2.32
C ALA A 84 -0.20 -6.96 2.25
N ARG A 85 -0.02 -6.04 3.21
CA ARG A 85 -0.70 -4.74 3.23
C ARG A 85 -0.30 -3.88 2.03
N ARG A 86 1.00 -3.80 1.72
CA ARG A 86 1.50 -3.04 0.56
C ARG A 86 1.00 -3.60 -0.77
N ALA A 87 0.95 -4.92 -0.91
CA ALA A 87 0.45 -5.60 -2.12
C ALA A 87 -1.09 -5.67 -2.19
N GLY A 88 -1.83 -5.25 -1.16
CA GLY A 88 -3.29 -5.38 -1.14
C GLY A 88 -3.78 -6.83 -1.17
N VAL A 89 -3.05 -7.75 -0.52
CA VAL A 89 -3.40 -9.19 -0.44
C VAL A 89 -3.45 -9.66 1.00
N SER A 90 -4.04 -10.84 1.22
CA SER A 90 -4.07 -11.46 2.55
C SER A 90 -2.67 -11.95 2.97
N PRO A 91 -2.28 -11.83 4.26
CA PRO A 91 -1.06 -12.44 4.78
C PRO A 91 -0.94 -13.93 4.50
N LEU A 92 -2.06 -14.67 4.52
CA LEU A 92 -2.11 -16.09 4.18
C LEU A 92 -1.72 -16.36 2.72
N THR A 93 -2.00 -15.42 1.81
CA THR A 93 -1.60 -15.53 0.41
C THR A 93 -0.08 -15.37 0.30
N ILE A 94 0.52 -14.40 1.00
CA ILE A 94 1.98 -14.27 1.05
C ILE A 94 2.63 -15.53 1.63
N ASP A 95 2.08 -16.09 2.71
CA ASP A 95 2.60 -17.33 3.30
C ASP A 95 2.61 -18.49 2.31
N ARG A 96 1.54 -18.66 1.52
CA ARG A 96 1.46 -19.69 0.48
C ARG A 96 2.42 -19.43 -0.68
N VAL A 97 2.57 -18.18 -1.09
CA VAL A 97 3.50 -17.78 -2.16
C VAL A 97 4.95 -18.05 -1.74
N GLU A 98 5.34 -17.65 -0.53
CA GLU A 98 6.67 -17.95 0.01
C GLU A 98 6.90 -19.46 0.15
N ALA A 99 5.85 -20.23 0.46
CA ALA A 99 5.90 -21.68 0.50
C ALA A 99 5.93 -22.35 -0.89
N GLY A 100 5.98 -21.59 -1.98
CA GLY A 100 6.09 -22.10 -3.36
C GLY A 100 4.79 -22.59 -3.98
N CYS A 101 3.63 -22.24 -3.40
CA CYS A 101 2.34 -22.52 -4.03
C CYS A 101 2.13 -21.63 -5.27
N PRO A 102 1.52 -22.16 -6.34
CA PRO A 102 1.21 -21.35 -7.51
C PRO A 102 0.23 -20.24 -7.14
N CYS A 103 0.43 -19.06 -7.74
CA CYS A 103 -0.39 -17.89 -7.52
C CYS A 103 -0.74 -17.21 -8.85
N ARG A 104 -1.82 -16.43 -8.86
CA ARG A 104 -2.29 -15.71 -10.04
C ARG A 104 -1.30 -14.63 -10.46
N MET A 105 -1.26 -14.33 -11.76
CA MET A 105 -0.41 -13.25 -12.31
C MET A 105 -0.71 -11.89 -11.66
N ASP A 106 -1.97 -11.60 -11.34
CA ASP A 106 -2.38 -10.41 -10.59
C ASP A 106 -1.68 -10.31 -9.22
N THR A 107 -1.59 -11.43 -8.50
CA THR A 107 -0.88 -11.49 -7.21
C THR A 107 0.63 -11.31 -7.39
N LYS A 108 1.23 -11.92 -8.42
CA LYS A 108 2.65 -11.73 -8.73
C LYS A 108 2.95 -10.25 -9.02
N ARG A 109 2.10 -9.58 -9.82
CA ARG A 109 2.21 -8.15 -10.13
C ARG A 109 2.14 -7.27 -8.88
N LYS A 110 1.13 -7.50 -8.03
CA LYS A 110 0.97 -6.79 -6.74
C LYS A 110 2.16 -6.95 -5.81
N ILE A 111 2.76 -8.15 -5.76
CA ILE A 111 3.96 -8.40 -4.94
C ILE A 111 5.18 -7.66 -5.51
N LEU A 112 5.33 -7.60 -6.84
CA LEU A 112 6.42 -6.85 -7.48
C LEU A 112 6.31 -5.36 -7.19
N GLU A 113 5.11 -4.79 -7.35
CA GLU A 113 4.83 -3.38 -7.02
C GLU A 113 5.12 -3.07 -5.54
N ALA A 114 4.73 -3.98 -4.63
CA ALA A 114 5.01 -3.82 -3.19
C ALA A 114 6.51 -3.90 -2.83
N LEU A 115 7.30 -4.62 -3.62
CA LEU A 115 8.76 -4.69 -3.52
C LEU A 115 9.46 -3.54 -4.26
N GLY A 116 8.71 -2.69 -4.98
CA GLY A 116 9.28 -1.62 -5.81
C GLY A 116 9.99 -2.10 -7.07
N LEU A 117 9.66 -3.30 -7.55
CA LEU A 117 10.26 -3.92 -8.73
C LEU A 117 9.36 -3.76 -9.96
N SER A 118 9.99 -3.58 -11.12
CA SER A 118 9.26 -3.55 -12.39
C SER A 118 8.78 -4.96 -12.78
N PRO A 119 7.69 -5.09 -13.54
CA PRO A 119 7.24 -6.39 -14.04
C PRO A 119 8.27 -7.06 -14.96
N SER A 120 9.24 -6.32 -15.49
CA SER A 120 10.35 -6.88 -16.27
C SER A 120 11.31 -7.70 -15.41
N ALA A 121 11.47 -7.36 -14.13
CA ALA A 121 12.27 -8.11 -13.16
C ALA A 121 11.51 -9.30 -12.54
N ALA A 122 10.31 -9.63 -13.06
CA ALA A 122 9.49 -10.71 -12.54
C ALA A 122 10.19 -12.07 -12.59
N LYS A 123 11.09 -12.28 -13.56
CA LYS A 123 11.90 -13.51 -13.70
C LYS A 123 12.88 -13.70 -12.54
N ASP A 124 13.42 -12.63 -11.98
CA ASP A 124 14.34 -12.68 -10.85
C ASP A 124 13.63 -13.05 -9.53
N VAL A 125 12.35 -12.67 -9.42
CA VAL A 125 11.50 -12.95 -8.26
C VAL A 125 10.82 -14.32 -8.36
N PHE A 126 10.31 -14.63 -9.54
CA PHE A 126 9.56 -15.83 -9.88
C PHE A 126 10.20 -16.52 -11.10
N PRO A 127 11.25 -17.34 -10.89
CA PRO A 127 11.95 -18.05 -11.98
C PRO A 127 11.06 -19.04 -12.75
N ASP A 128 9.90 -19.40 -12.20
CA ASP A 128 8.87 -20.23 -12.82
C ASP A 128 8.02 -19.48 -13.88
N LEU A 129 8.21 -18.17 -14.04
CA LEU A 129 7.59 -17.41 -15.12
C LEU A 129 8.34 -17.64 -16.43
N GLU A 130 8.06 -18.78 -17.09
CA GLU A 130 8.33 -18.93 -18.51
C GLU A 130 7.40 -17.97 -19.26
N VAL A 131 7.97 -16.84 -19.68
CA VAL A 131 7.33 -15.88 -20.59
C VAL A 131 7.67 -16.35 -22.00
N PRO A 132 6.70 -16.85 -22.80
CA PRO A 132 6.93 -17.16 -24.21
C PRO A 132 7.22 -15.89 -25.03
#